data_AF-S9P495-F1
#
_entry.id   AF-S9P495-F1
#
_cell.length_a   1.000
_cell.length_b   1.000
_cell.length_c   1.000
_cell.angle_alpha   90.00
_cell.angle_beta   90.00
_cell.angle_gamma   90.00
#
_symmetry.space_group_name_H-M   'P 1'
#
loop_
_entity.id
_entity.type
_entity.pdbx_description
1 polymer ?
#
loop_
_entity_poly.entity_id
_entity_poly.type
_entity_poly.pdbx_seq_one_letter_code
_entity_poly.pdbx_strand_id
1 'polypeptide(L)'
;MHTIQPTPSSWRPPRKSFHALLLLSLGWSGCGLFGQNSPEDSNHAPSLTQVTATPASVNEVASTTLAVTATDPDGDPLTYTWTQTPATPVGTFGTETGSSRTWTAPAVPADTTFTLHVTVSDGKDGTAEGSVDVGVKNVPTVNRAPTVDAAITAPGSVIAGDTVNLSIGATDQDGDILTYAWTVDPAGAGTFTNPTAAAAQWRSGDLAAATSYSFLVTVSDGHDSVTRSVNVEVSIPSYARDIQPIWDAQCTRCHNSSTASRGGLNLDAGKSWASMVNIKSNNAPCISTNLARVLPKQPDDSLLVKKLIANPLCGTRMPQDNLAYFDEHPGELTRIRSWILADAPNN
;
A
#
# COMPACT_ATOMS: atom_id res chain seq x y z
N MET A 1 -20.88 32.23 -7.88
CA MET A 1 -20.81 33.28 -6.85
C MET A 1 -19.39 33.81 -6.79
N HIS A 2 -19.20 35.13 -6.92
CA HIS A 2 -18.06 35.87 -6.34
C HIS A 2 -18.07 35.67 -4.80
N THR A 3 -17.05 35.85 -3.95
CA THR A 3 -15.58 36.15 -3.96
C THR A 3 -15.08 35.87 -2.51
N ILE A 4 -13.82 35.96 -2.05
CA ILE A 4 -12.53 36.53 -2.54
C ILE A 4 -11.35 35.76 -1.90
N GLN A 5 -10.09 36.00 -2.29
CA GLN A 5 -8.92 35.65 -1.45
C GLN A 5 -8.37 36.90 -0.72
N PRO A 6 -7.94 36.78 0.56
CA PRO A 6 -7.36 37.90 1.30
C PRO A 6 -5.90 38.20 0.89
N THR A 7 -5.51 39.47 1.04
CA THR A 7 -4.18 40.00 0.70
C THR A 7 -3.16 39.89 1.85
N PRO A 8 -1.84 39.89 1.56
CA PRO A 8 -0.81 39.82 2.59
C PRO A 8 -0.58 41.16 3.29
N SER A 9 -0.33 41.13 4.60
CA SER A 9 0.03 42.31 5.39
C SER A 9 1.52 42.63 5.27
N SER A 10 1.84 43.93 5.18
CA SER A 10 3.22 44.41 5.27
C SER A 10 3.43 45.13 6.60
N TRP A 11 4.56 44.84 7.27
CA TRP A 11 4.96 45.49 8.51
C TRP A 11 6.33 46.14 8.33
N ARG A 12 6.45 47.41 8.74
CA ARG A 12 7.72 48.17 8.76
C ARG A 12 7.99 48.63 10.20
N PRO A 13 9.25 48.62 10.68
CA PRO A 13 9.59 49.09 12.02
C PRO A 13 9.59 50.63 12.11
N PRO A 14 9.38 51.20 13.32
CA PRO A 14 9.31 52.64 13.52
C PRO A 14 10.71 53.29 13.62
N ARG A 15 10.85 54.47 13.00
CA ARG A 15 11.97 55.39 13.25
C ARG A 15 11.74 56.18 14.53
N LYS A 16 12.79 56.41 15.34
CA LYS A 16 12.80 57.44 16.38
C LYS A 16 13.71 58.60 15.97
N SER A 17 13.29 59.81 16.31
CA SER A 17 13.85 61.08 15.85
C SER A 17 14.81 61.69 16.88
N PHE A 18 15.96 62.17 16.41
CA PHE A 18 16.86 63.03 17.19
C PHE A 18 16.41 64.49 17.09
N HIS A 19 16.32 65.17 18.22
CA HIS A 19 16.25 66.63 18.28
C HIS A 19 17.66 67.18 18.51
N ALA A 20 18.08 68.13 17.68
CA ALA A 20 19.27 68.92 17.90
C ALA A 20 18.88 70.26 18.54
N LEU A 21 19.56 70.64 19.63
CA LEU A 21 19.55 72.01 20.12
C LEU A 21 20.99 72.50 20.25
N LEU A 22 21.27 73.60 19.57
CA LEU A 22 22.56 74.29 19.55
C LEU A 22 22.62 75.28 20.73
N LEU A 23 23.80 75.55 21.31
CA LEU A 23 24.28 76.92 21.63
C LEU A 23 25.73 76.95 22.20
N LEU A 24 26.28 78.17 22.29
CA LEU A 24 27.71 78.51 22.24
C LEU A 24 28.48 78.62 23.58
N SER A 25 29.73 78.13 23.55
CA SER A 25 31.03 78.77 23.92
C SER A 25 31.39 79.28 25.34
N LEU A 26 32.72 79.36 25.55
CA LEU A 26 33.49 79.95 26.68
C LEU A 26 33.50 79.13 27.98
N GLY A 27 34.58 78.98 28.77
CA GLY A 27 35.99 79.37 28.56
C GLY A 27 36.82 79.35 29.87
N TRP A 28 38.00 78.72 29.83
CA TRP A 28 39.16 78.82 30.77
C TRP A 28 39.21 78.04 32.12
N SER A 29 40.33 77.29 32.24
CA SER A 29 41.23 77.07 33.40
C SER A 29 40.74 76.57 34.77
N GLY A 30 41.33 75.44 35.23
CA GLY A 30 41.70 75.29 36.65
C GLY A 30 41.93 73.88 37.20
N CYS A 31 43.21 73.46 37.26
CA CYS A 31 43.77 72.34 38.06
C CYS A 31 43.26 70.90 37.82
N GLY A 32 44.20 69.97 37.70
CA GLY A 32 43.93 68.56 37.42
C GLY A 32 43.77 67.69 38.66
N LEU A 33 43.00 66.62 38.47
CA LEU A 33 43.14 65.35 39.19
C LEU A 33 43.45 64.27 38.16
N PHE A 34 44.27 63.30 38.55
CA PHE A 34 44.88 62.32 37.66
C PHE A 34 43.85 61.42 36.98
N GLY A 35 43.44 61.77 35.76
CA GLY A 35 42.89 60.82 34.81
C GLY A 35 44.04 59.95 34.29
N GLN A 36 44.30 58.82 34.93
CA GLN A 36 45.01 57.75 34.25
C GLN A 36 44.16 57.36 33.05
N ASN A 37 44.73 57.42 31.85
CA ASN A 37 44.27 56.54 30.79
C ASN A 37 44.56 55.13 31.30
N SER A 38 43.55 54.48 31.88
CA SER A 38 43.56 53.02 31.91
C SER A 38 43.79 52.55 30.48
N PRO A 39 44.63 51.54 30.22
CA PRO A 39 44.50 50.85 28.96
C PRO A 39 43.03 50.39 28.86
N GLU A 40 42.41 50.67 27.71
CA GLU A 40 41.30 49.84 27.28
C GLU A 40 41.92 48.45 27.13
N ASP A 41 41.59 47.52 28.03
CA ASP A 41 42.12 46.16 27.96
C ASP A 41 41.68 45.57 26.61
N SER A 42 42.67 45.31 25.76
CA SER A 42 42.43 44.73 24.44
C SER A 42 41.99 43.29 24.65
N ASN A 43 40.79 42.95 24.18
CA ASN A 43 40.29 41.58 24.21
C ASN A 43 41.28 40.60 23.54
N HIS A 44 41.51 39.46 24.18
CA HIS A 44 42.31 38.36 23.68
C HIS A 44 41.40 37.19 23.30
N ALA A 45 41.49 36.74 22.05
CA ALA A 45 40.70 35.60 21.59
C ALA A 45 40.95 34.32 22.44
N PRO A 46 39.93 33.46 22.62
CA PRO A 46 40.06 32.24 23.40
C PRO A 46 41.11 31.28 22.82
N SER A 47 41.69 30.45 23.70
CA SER A 47 42.59 29.38 23.31
C SER A 47 41.88 28.03 23.40
N LEU A 48 41.73 27.34 22.26
CA LEU A 48 41.27 25.96 22.20
C LEU A 48 42.50 25.02 22.21
N THR A 49 42.52 24.08 23.16
CA THR A 49 43.64 23.14 23.32
C THR A 49 43.29 21.70 22.95
N GLN A 50 42.02 21.30 23.04
CA GLN A 50 41.60 19.94 22.72
C GLN A 50 40.13 19.87 22.31
N VAL A 51 39.82 19.03 21.32
CA VAL A 51 38.47 18.53 21.01
C VAL A 51 38.52 17.01 21.06
N THR A 52 37.54 16.37 21.71
CA THR A 52 37.43 14.91 21.78
C THR A 52 36.00 14.45 21.56
N ALA A 53 35.86 13.19 21.10
CA ALA A 53 34.61 12.48 20.98
C ALA A 53 34.76 11.13 21.70
N THR A 54 33.84 10.81 22.61
CA THR A 54 33.88 9.57 23.40
C THR A 54 32.53 8.86 23.34
N PRO A 55 32.43 7.70 22.67
CA PRO A 55 33.49 7.03 21.89
C PRO A 55 33.79 7.73 20.55
N ALA A 56 35.02 7.60 20.03
CA ALA A 56 35.43 8.15 18.73
C ALA A 56 34.88 7.35 17.51
N SER A 57 34.19 6.25 17.75
CA SER A 57 33.42 5.53 16.73
C SER A 57 32.13 4.99 17.34
N VAL A 58 31.05 5.09 16.58
CA VAL A 58 29.70 4.66 16.92
C VAL A 58 29.09 3.89 15.76
N ASN A 59 28.05 3.10 16.02
CA ASN A 59 27.15 2.68 14.96
C ASN A 59 26.28 3.87 14.56
N GLU A 60 25.68 3.81 13.37
CA GLU A 60 24.62 4.75 12.99
C GLU A 60 23.48 4.83 14.02
N VAL A 61 22.81 5.98 14.09
CA VAL A 61 21.73 6.30 15.06
C VAL A 61 22.17 6.30 16.54
N ALA A 62 23.36 5.81 16.89
CA ALA A 62 23.94 5.93 18.22
C ALA A 62 24.64 7.28 18.44
N SER A 63 24.89 7.62 19.70
CA SER A 63 25.44 8.93 20.10
C SER A 63 26.86 8.84 20.65
N THR A 64 27.63 9.91 20.45
CA THR A 64 28.92 10.16 21.12
C THR A 64 28.86 11.45 21.93
N THR A 65 29.63 11.52 23.01
CA THR A 65 29.81 12.74 23.80
C THR A 65 31.02 13.50 23.28
N LEU A 66 30.79 14.74 22.87
CA LEU A 66 31.83 15.68 22.46
C LEU A 66 32.29 16.48 23.70
N ALA A 67 33.59 16.75 23.79
CA ALA A 67 34.15 17.60 24.83
C ALA A 67 35.24 18.52 24.27
N VAL A 68 35.25 19.77 24.72
CA VAL A 68 36.17 20.84 24.30
C VAL A 68 36.92 21.34 25.52
N THR A 69 38.24 21.47 25.41
CA THR A 69 39.07 22.18 26.39
C THR A 69 39.47 23.51 25.79
N ALA A 70 38.87 24.59 26.27
CA ALA A 70 39.18 25.95 25.87
C ALA A 70 39.21 26.88 27.10
N THR A 71 40.03 27.92 27.02
CA THR A 71 40.22 28.93 28.08
C THR A 71 40.31 30.31 27.47
N ASP A 72 39.75 31.29 28.17
CA ASP A 72 39.84 32.70 27.80
C ASP A 72 40.89 33.43 28.66
N PRO A 73 41.81 34.24 28.09
CA PRO A 73 42.82 34.96 28.88
C PRO A 73 42.23 36.07 29.77
N ASP A 74 41.17 36.73 29.31
CA ASP A 74 40.50 37.83 30.02
C ASP A 74 39.38 37.32 30.95
N GLY A 75 39.00 36.04 30.78
CA GLY A 75 38.03 35.33 31.60
C GLY A 75 36.60 35.43 31.07
N ASP A 76 36.42 35.82 29.81
CA ASP A 76 35.10 35.99 29.20
C ASP A 76 34.36 34.64 29.01
N PRO A 77 33.02 34.64 29.08
CA PRO A 77 32.22 33.42 29.07
C PRO A 77 32.09 32.81 27.66
N LEU A 78 32.65 31.61 27.48
CA LEU A 78 32.74 30.96 26.17
C LEU A 78 31.42 30.32 25.69
N THR A 79 31.13 30.54 24.42
CA THR A 79 30.01 29.95 23.66
C THR A 79 30.53 28.95 22.61
N TYR A 80 29.73 27.93 22.29
CA TYR A 80 30.16 26.78 21.47
C TYR A 80 29.13 26.48 20.36
N THR A 81 29.49 26.74 19.11
CA THR A 81 28.70 26.39 17.93
C THR A 81 29.33 25.20 17.21
N TRP A 82 28.50 24.27 16.74
CA TRP A 82 28.96 23.01 16.15
C TRP A 82 28.38 22.80 14.76
N THR A 83 29.18 22.23 13.86
CA THR A 83 28.80 21.82 12.50
C THR A 83 29.43 20.47 12.15
N GLN A 84 29.04 19.86 11.04
CA GLN A 84 29.57 18.57 10.59
C GLN A 84 29.94 18.56 9.11
N THR A 85 30.97 17.78 8.78
CA THR A 85 31.37 17.44 7.42
C THR A 85 31.44 15.91 7.31
N PRO A 86 30.77 15.24 6.35
CA PRO A 86 29.87 15.82 5.35
C PRO A 86 28.57 16.38 5.96
N ALA A 87 27.97 17.36 5.27
CA ALA A 87 26.70 17.98 5.70
C ALA A 87 25.48 17.05 5.54
N THR A 88 25.60 16.01 4.70
CA THR A 88 24.56 15.00 4.46
C THR A 88 25.15 13.60 4.41
N PRO A 89 24.53 12.58 5.04
CA PRO A 89 23.32 12.68 5.86
C PRO A 89 23.59 13.43 7.18
N VAL A 90 22.55 14.06 7.75
CA VAL A 90 22.70 15.02 8.85
C VAL A 90 22.52 14.34 10.22
N GLY A 91 23.56 14.40 11.06
CA GLY A 91 23.50 13.98 12.46
C GLY A 91 22.88 15.06 13.35
N THR A 92 22.45 14.67 14.55
CA THR A 92 21.76 15.58 15.47
C THR A 92 22.66 15.99 16.62
N PHE A 93 22.95 17.27 16.73
CA PHE A 93 23.57 17.85 17.93
C PHE A 93 22.54 18.03 19.04
N GLY A 94 22.90 17.66 20.26
CA GLY A 94 22.08 17.84 21.46
C GLY A 94 21.98 19.30 21.90
N THR A 95 21.03 19.58 22.78
CA THR A 95 20.73 20.93 23.28
C THR A 95 21.63 21.37 24.44
N GLU A 96 22.66 20.61 24.80
CA GLU A 96 23.54 20.94 25.91
C GLU A 96 24.38 22.20 25.60
N THR A 97 24.67 22.97 26.64
CA THR A 97 25.42 24.24 26.57
C THR A 97 26.75 24.13 27.30
N GLY A 98 27.80 24.75 26.76
CA GLY A 98 29.13 24.77 27.34
C GLY A 98 30.09 23.80 26.65
N SER A 99 31.12 23.38 27.37
CA SER A 99 32.26 22.60 26.86
C SER A 99 31.97 21.13 26.54
N SER A 100 30.75 20.64 26.74
CA SER A 100 30.34 19.30 26.34
C SER A 100 28.96 19.29 25.68
N ARG A 101 28.79 18.44 24.67
CA ARG A 101 27.57 18.31 23.87
C ARG A 101 27.43 16.90 23.31
N THR A 102 26.21 16.40 23.17
CA THR A 102 25.95 15.11 22.51
C THR A 102 25.88 15.28 21.00
N TRP A 103 26.39 14.33 20.21
CA TRP A 103 26.06 14.20 18.78
C TRP A 103 25.59 12.79 18.48
N THR A 104 24.41 12.68 17.85
CA THR A 104 23.81 11.43 17.39
C THR A 104 24.06 11.26 15.90
N ALA A 105 24.69 10.14 15.54
CA ALA A 105 25.03 9.83 14.16
C ALA A 105 23.78 9.65 13.29
N PRO A 106 23.81 10.09 12.02
CA PRO A 106 22.77 9.77 11.05
C PRO A 106 22.80 8.28 10.67
N ALA A 107 21.73 7.81 10.02
CA ALA A 107 21.79 6.61 9.20
C ALA A 107 22.75 6.83 8.00
N VAL A 108 23.58 5.85 7.66
CA VAL A 108 24.61 5.96 6.60
C VAL A 108 24.60 4.76 5.65
N PRO A 109 24.71 4.97 4.32
CA PRO A 109 24.68 3.88 3.35
C PRO A 109 25.96 3.01 3.35
N ALA A 110 27.02 3.46 4.01
CA ALA A 110 28.29 2.75 4.20
C ALA A 110 29.04 3.38 5.40
N ASP A 111 30.06 2.68 5.93
CA ASP A 111 30.95 3.22 6.96
C ASP A 111 31.49 4.60 6.53
N THR A 112 31.22 5.63 7.33
CA THR A 112 31.44 7.04 7.01
C THR A 112 32.07 7.75 8.20
N THR A 113 33.19 8.45 7.98
CA THR A 113 33.76 9.36 8.98
C THR A 113 33.10 10.73 8.87
N PHE A 114 32.65 11.27 10.00
CA PHE A 114 32.21 12.66 10.12
C PHE A 114 33.24 13.46 10.89
N THR A 115 33.73 14.54 10.30
CA THR A 115 34.49 15.58 11.00
C THR A 115 33.51 16.55 11.63
N LEU A 116 33.50 16.62 12.96
CA LEU A 116 32.65 17.53 13.73
C LEU A 116 33.47 18.75 14.11
N HIS A 117 33.08 19.91 13.60
CA HIS A 117 33.79 21.18 13.80
C HIS A 117 33.11 21.99 14.90
N VAL A 118 33.91 22.61 15.77
CA VAL A 118 33.45 23.55 16.79
C VAL A 118 34.11 24.91 16.61
N THR A 119 33.31 25.97 16.67
CA THR A 119 33.79 27.34 16.85
C THR A 119 33.45 27.77 18.28
N VAL A 120 34.46 28.25 18.99
CA VAL A 120 34.38 28.77 20.35
C VAL A 120 34.50 30.30 20.28
N SER A 121 33.64 31.05 20.95
CA SER A 121 33.70 32.51 20.97
C SER A 121 33.45 33.10 22.36
N ASP A 122 34.17 34.17 22.66
CA ASP A 122 34.09 35.02 23.85
C ASP A 122 32.91 36.03 23.84
N GLY A 123 32.29 36.25 22.67
CA GLY A 123 31.27 37.29 22.48
C GLY A 123 31.84 38.73 22.39
N LYS A 124 33.15 38.86 22.17
CA LYS A 124 33.96 40.08 22.08
C LYS A 124 34.79 40.13 20.78
N ASP A 125 34.26 39.50 19.74
CA ASP A 125 34.87 39.29 18.41
C ASP A 125 36.11 38.36 18.38
N GLY A 126 36.47 37.70 19.49
CA GLY A 126 37.47 36.64 19.50
C GLY A 126 36.85 35.25 19.25
N THR A 127 37.57 34.43 18.48
CA THR A 127 37.15 33.06 18.18
C THR A 127 38.34 32.08 18.13
N ALA A 128 38.06 30.82 18.41
CA ALA A 128 38.95 29.69 18.17
C ALA A 128 38.18 28.53 17.54
N GLU A 129 38.83 27.78 16.66
CA GLU A 129 38.22 26.65 15.96
C GLU A 129 38.95 25.34 16.26
N GLY A 130 38.22 24.24 16.23
CA GLY A 130 38.76 22.89 16.37
C GLY A 130 37.83 21.86 15.74
N SER A 131 38.31 20.63 15.60
CA SER A 131 37.47 19.54 15.11
C SER A 131 37.87 18.19 15.69
N VAL A 132 36.96 17.23 15.60
CA VAL A 132 37.20 15.83 15.94
C VAL A 132 36.51 14.92 14.92
N ASP A 133 37.19 13.86 14.50
CA ASP A 133 36.63 12.84 13.62
C ASP A 133 35.89 11.77 14.42
N VAL A 134 34.70 11.40 13.95
CA VAL A 134 33.86 10.33 14.48
C VAL A 134 33.58 9.31 13.38
N GLY A 135 34.05 8.08 13.55
CA GLY A 135 33.77 6.99 12.60
C GLY A 135 32.39 6.39 12.85
N VAL A 136 31.43 6.62 11.94
CA VAL A 136 30.10 6.02 11.98
C VAL A 136 30.09 4.75 11.14
N LYS A 137 29.76 3.62 11.77
CA LYS A 137 29.58 2.35 11.08
C LYS A 137 28.16 2.19 10.57
N ASN A 138 28.02 1.80 9.30
CA ASN A 138 26.76 1.27 8.79
C ASN A 138 26.53 -0.08 9.47
N VAL A 139 25.34 -0.29 10.01
CA VAL A 139 24.90 -1.57 10.55
C VAL A 139 23.62 -1.94 9.79
N PRO A 140 23.74 -2.56 8.60
CA PRO A 140 22.59 -2.89 7.78
C PRO A 140 21.58 -3.69 8.60
N THR A 141 20.33 -3.22 8.63
CA THR A 141 19.23 -3.98 9.23
C THR A 141 19.12 -5.32 8.50
N VAL A 142 19.37 -6.41 9.23
CA VAL A 142 19.22 -7.75 8.69
C VAL A 142 17.73 -8.01 8.50
N ASN A 143 17.29 -8.11 7.23
CA ASN A 143 15.90 -8.37 6.86
C ASN A 143 15.34 -9.59 7.61
N ARG A 144 14.13 -9.48 8.14
CA ARG A 144 13.41 -10.60 8.77
C ARG A 144 12.19 -10.96 7.94
N ALA A 145 12.37 -11.96 7.08
CA ALA A 145 11.35 -12.53 6.20
C ALA A 145 9.93 -12.57 6.82
N PRO A 146 8.87 -12.31 6.02
CA PRO A 146 7.55 -11.99 6.54
C PRO A 146 6.91 -13.17 7.27
N THR A 147 6.27 -12.89 8.40
CA THR A 147 5.53 -13.91 9.14
C THR A 147 4.14 -14.07 8.52
N VAL A 148 3.96 -15.16 7.76
CA VAL A 148 2.69 -15.51 7.10
C VAL A 148 1.97 -16.63 7.85
N ASP A 149 0.66 -16.49 8.05
CA ASP A 149 -0.20 -17.49 8.66
C ASP A 149 0.01 -18.90 8.09
N ALA A 150 -0.17 -19.92 8.91
CA ALA A 150 0.12 -21.31 8.53
C ALA A 150 -0.82 -21.84 7.42
N ALA A 151 -2.03 -21.30 7.29
CA ALA A 151 -3.05 -21.76 6.36
C ALA A 151 -3.77 -20.58 5.69
N ILE A 152 -4.15 -20.78 4.43
CA ILE A 152 -5.09 -19.90 3.71
C ILE A 152 -6.51 -20.18 4.22
N THR A 153 -7.28 -19.13 4.48
CA THR A 153 -8.73 -19.25 4.69
C THR A 153 -9.42 -19.44 3.34
N ALA A 154 -10.18 -20.52 3.20
CA ALA A 154 -10.91 -20.89 1.99
C ALA A 154 -12.25 -21.59 2.33
N PRO A 155 -13.26 -21.57 1.45
CA PRO A 155 -14.52 -22.30 1.65
C PRO A 155 -14.32 -23.82 1.56
N GLY A 156 -15.08 -24.59 2.35
CA GLY A 156 -14.96 -26.05 2.42
C GLY A 156 -15.79 -26.84 1.40
N SER A 157 -16.74 -26.22 0.71
CA SER A 157 -17.52 -26.82 -0.37
C SER A 157 -17.90 -25.76 -1.39
N VAL A 158 -17.73 -26.08 -2.68
CA VAL A 158 -17.88 -25.16 -3.80
C VAL A 158 -18.48 -25.92 -4.99
N ILE A 159 -19.41 -25.31 -5.72
CA ILE A 159 -19.86 -25.79 -7.04
C ILE A 159 -19.38 -24.86 -8.15
N ALA A 160 -19.30 -25.38 -9.37
CA ALA A 160 -18.91 -24.59 -10.54
C ALA A 160 -19.74 -23.29 -10.66
N GLY A 161 -19.05 -22.16 -10.81
CA GLY A 161 -19.66 -20.82 -10.87
C GLY A 161 -19.73 -20.06 -9.54
N ASP A 162 -19.52 -20.72 -8.39
CA ASP A 162 -19.42 -20.04 -7.09
C ASP A 162 -18.17 -19.16 -7.00
N THR A 163 -18.26 -18.07 -6.22
CA THR A 163 -17.09 -17.25 -5.89
C THR A 163 -16.37 -17.82 -4.68
N VAL A 164 -15.18 -18.36 -4.91
CA VAL A 164 -14.23 -18.79 -3.88
C VAL A 164 -13.59 -17.54 -3.29
N ASN A 165 -13.85 -17.25 -2.02
CA ASN A 165 -13.17 -16.19 -1.27
C ASN A 165 -11.94 -16.78 -0.59
N LEU A 166 -10.77 -16.19 -0.84
CA LEU A 166 -9.48 -16.61 -0.30
C LEU A 166 -8.88 -15.47 0.51
N SER A 167 -8.30 -15.75 1.67
CA SER A 167 -7.53 -14.76 2.41
C SER A 167 -6.41 -15.37 3.26
N ILE A 168 -5.39 -14.57 3.54
CA ILE A 168 -4.32 -14.94 4.46
C ILE A 168 -3.84 -13.73 5.27
N GLY A 169 -3.54 -13.94 6.56
CA GLY A 169 -2.86 -12.96 7.38
C GLY A 169 -1.34 -13.03 7.21
N ALA A 170 -0.70 -11.87 7.22
CA ALA A 170 0.75 -11.75 7.28
C ALA A 170 1.16 -10.45 7.98
N THR A 171 2.31 -10.48 8.63
CA THR A 171 2.92 -9.33 9.32
C THR A 171 4.41 -9.31 9.09
N ASP A 172 4.97 -8.11 8.98
CA ASP A 172 6.40 -7.87 8.93
C ASP A 172 6.92 -7.29 10.26
N GLN A 173 8.17 -7.61 10.64
CA GLN A 173 8.76 -7.11 11.89
C GLN A 173 9.70 -5.92 11.72
N ASP A 174 10.19 -5.66 10.50
CA ASP A 174 10.98 -4.49 10.14
C ASP A 174 10.07 -3.32 9.71
N GLY A 175 8.82 -3.63 9.34
CA GLY A 175 7.76 -2.70 8.98
C GLY A 175 7.56 -2.58 7.47
N ASP A 176 8.12 -3.51 6.70
CA ASP A 176 8.13 -3.46 5.24
C ASP A 176 6.75 -3.71 4.62
N ILE A 177 6.55 -3.16 3.42
CA ILE A 177 5.26 -3.20 2.72
C ILE A 177 5.08 -4.57 2.07
N LEU A 178 4.21 -5.39 2.67
CA LEU A 178 3.89 -6.70 2.14
C LEU A 178 3.13 -6.65 0.82
N THR A 179 3.66 -7.37 -0.17
CA THR A 179 3.05 -7.65 -1.48
C THR A 179 2.53 -9.08 -1.52
N TYR A 180 1.51 -9.31 -2.34
CA TYR A 180 0.83 -10.61 -2.47
C TYR A 180 0.75 -11.02 -3.93
N ALA A 181 0.85 -12.32 -4.22
CA ALA A 181 0.63 -12.88 -5.55
C ALA A 181 -0.12 -14.21 -5.45
N TRP A 182 -1.40 -14.20 -5.83
CA TRP A 182 -2.27 -15.38 -5.89
C TRP A 182 -2.17 -16.08 -7.25
N THR A 183 -2.03 -17.41 -7.22
CA THR A 183 -2.09 -18.28 -8.40
C THR A 183 -2.94 -19.51 -8.11
N VAL A 184 -3.29 -20.26 -9.17
CA VAL A 184 -4.05 -21.51 -9.08
C VAL A 184 -3.44 -22.55 -10.01
N ASP A 185 -3.40 -23.79 -9.57
CA ASP A 185 -3.11 -24.97 -10.37
C ASP A 185 -4.38 -25.85 -10.48
N PRO A 186 -4.79 -26.30 -11.69
CA PRO A 186 -4.20 -26.01 -13.00
C PRO A 186 -4.32 -24.53 -13.42
N ALA A 187 -3.22 -23.99 -13.97
CA ALA A 187 -3.15 -22.60 -14.41
C ALA A 187 -4.18 -22.27 -15.50
N GLY A 188 -4.81 -21.09 -15.39
CA GLY A 188 -5.80 -20.59 -16.36
C GLY A 188 -7.20 -21.21 -16.25
N ALA A 189 -7.44 -22.14 -15.32
CA ALA A 189 -8.72 -22.86 -15.17
C ALA A 189 -9.84 -22.05 -14.46
N GLY A 190 -9.69 -20.73 -14.36
CA GLY A 190 -10.63 -19.81 -13.75
C GLY A 190 -10.08 -18.38 -13.72
N THR A 191 -10.81 -17.45 -13.12
CA THR A 191 -10.49 -16.02 -13.11
C THR A 191 -10.41 -15.48 -11.70
N PHE A 192 -9.30 -14.81 -11.38
CA PHE A 192 -9.13 -14.07 -10.13
C PHE A 192 -9.71 -12.65 -10.19
N THR A 193 -10.08 -12.12 -9.03
CA THR A 193 -10.31 -10.71 -8.76
C THR A 193 -9.48 -10.33 -7.53
N ASN A 194 -8.77 -9.21 -7.60
CA ASN A 194 -7.77 -8.76 -6.61
C ASN A 194 -6.65 -9.79 -6.29
N PRO A 195 -5.99 -10.43 -7.29
CA PRO A 195 -4.95 -11.43 -7.06
C PRO A 195 -3.64 -10.88 -6.43
N THR A 196 -3.57 -9.60 -6.09
CA THR A 196 -2.40 -8.94 -5.51
C THR A 196 -2.67 -8.35 -4.11
N ALA A 197 -3.73 -8.80 -3.44
CA ALA A 197 -4.11 -8.37 -2.09
C ALA A 197 -4.13 -9.53 -1.10
N ALA A 198 -4.13 -9.23 0.20
CA ALA A 198 -4.23 -10.24 1.28
C ALA A 198 -5.53 -11.08 1.22
N ALA A 199 -6.58 -10.54 0.59
CA ALA A 199 -7.80 -11.25 0.25
C ALA A 199 -8.07 -11.16 -1.26
N ALA A 200 -8.32 -12.31 -1.88
CA ALA A 200 -8.62 -12.45 -3.30
C ALA A 200 -9.93 -13.23 -3.50
N GLN A 201 -10.52 -13.08 -4.67
CA GLN A 201 -11.67 -13.86 -5.10
C GLN A 201 -11.31 -14.64 -6.36
N TRP A 202 -11.87 -15.84 -6.50
CA TRP A 202 -11.70 -16.67 -7.69
C TRP A 202 -13.01 -17.33 -8.11
N ARG A 203 -13.21 -17.53 -9.42
CA ARG A 203 -14.31 -18.31 -9.99
C ARG A 203 -13.77 -19.30 -11.02
N SER A 204 -14.31 -20.52 -11.02
CA SER A 204 -13.95 -21.55 -12.00
C SER A 204 -14.38 -21.19 -13.41
N GLY A 205 -13.73 -21.80 -14.40
CA GLY A 205 -14.33 -21.99 -15.73
C GLY A 205 -15.47 -23.00 -15.73
N ASP A 206 -15.92 -23.39 -16.93
CA ASP A 206 -16.86 -24.50 -17.12
C ASP A 206 -16.21 -25.83 -16.69
N LEU A 207 -16.95 -26.66 -15.94
CA LEU A 207 -16.46 -27.93 -15.41
C LEU A 207 -17.24 -29.13 -15.93
N ALA A 208 -16.51 -30.11 -16.49
CA ALA A 208 -17.06 -31.40 -16.94
C ALA A 208 -17.12 -32.46 -15.82
N ALA A 209 -16.29 -32.31 -14.79
CA ALA A 209 -16.15 -33.21 -13.66
C ALA A 209 -15.69 -32.45 -12.42
N ALA A 210 -15.89 -33.01 -11.22
CA ALA A 210 -15.36 -32.44 -9.98
C ALA A 210 -13.83 -32.35 -10.06
N THR A 211 -13.29 -31.19 -9.65
CA THR A 211 -11.86 -30.86 -9.81
C THR A 211 -11.32 -30.24 -8.53
N SER A 212 -10.19 -30.76 -8.04
CA SER A 212 -9.43 -30.14 -6.95
C SER A 212 -8.51 -29.07 -7.52
N TYR A 213 -8.64 -27.84 -7.02
CA TYR A 213 -7.74 -26.73 -7.34
C TYR A 213 -6.77 -26.50 -6.20
N SER A 214 -5.48 -26.34 -6.52
CA SER A 214 -4.48 -25.90 -5.57
C SER A 214 -4.30 -24.39 -5.73
N PHE A 215 -4.75 -23.63 -4.73
CA PHE A 215 -4.50 -22.19 -4.65
C PHE A 215 -3.18 -21.95 -3.95
N LEU A 216 -2.37 -21.04 -4.49
CA LEU A 216 -1.12 -20.62 -3.87
C LEU A 216 -1.13 -19.10 -3.68
N VAL A 217 -0.55 -18.64 -2.57
CA VAL A 217 -0.24 -17.24 -2.35
C VAL A 217 1.21 -17.10 -1.92
N THR A 218 1.96 -16.27 -2.64
CA THR A 218 3.28 -15.81 -2.21
C THR A 218 3.12 -14.43 -1.59
N VAL A 219 3.64 -14.25 -0.38
CA VAL A 219 3.75 -12.95 0.31
C VAL A 219 5.23 -12.56 0.36
N SER A 220 5.56 -11.32 0.06
CA SER A 220 6.94 -10.81 0.05
C SER A 220 7.02 -9.39 0.61
N ASP A 221 8.07 -9.13 1.40
CA ASP A 221 8.48 -7.81 1.92
C ASP A 221 9.28 -6.99 0.87
N GLY A 222 9.68 -7.61 -0.25
CA GLY A 222 10.56 -7.03 -1.28
C GLY A 222 12.00 -7.58 -1.27
N HIS A 223 12.37 -8.33 -0.23
CA HIS A 223 13.69 -8.96 -0.03
C HIS A 223 13.58 -10.49 0.04
N ASP A 224 12.72 -10.99 0.93
CA ASP A 224 12.38 -12.40 1.15
C ASP A 224 10.92 -12.69 0.75
N SER A 225 10.53 -13.97 0.77
CA SER A 225 9.13 -14.35 0.52
C SER A 225 8.75 -15.68 1.15
N VAL A 226 7.46 -15.84 1.44
CA VAL A 226 6.86 -17.07 1.96
C VAL A 226 5.64 -17.43 1.11
N THR A 227 5.60 -18.68 0.63
CA THR A 227 4.47 -19.22 -0.12
C THR A 227 3.64 -20.17 0.73
N ARG A 228 2.32 -20.05 0.64
CA ARG A 228 1.34 -20.99 1.22
C ARG A 228 0.45 -21.56 0.13
N SER A 229 -0.15 -22.72 0.38
CA SER A 229 -1.13 -23.33 -0.51
C SER A 229 -2.32 -23.94 0.24
N VAL A 230 -3.44 -24.09 -0.47
CA VAL A 230 -4.63 -24.80 0.01
C VAL A 230 -5.34 -25.47 -1.17
N ASN A 231 -5.83 -26.68 -0.95
CA ASN A 231 -6.65 -27.39 -1.93
C ASN A 231 -8.13 -27.12 -1.67
N VAL A 232 -8.88 -26.80 -2.72
CA VAL A 232 -10.34 -26.64 -2.68
C VAL A 232 -10.95 -27.52 -3.77
N GLU A 233 -11.89 -28.39 -3.38
CA GLU A 233 -12.66 -29.18 -4.33
C GLU A 233 -13.84 -28.37 -4.87
N VAL A 234 -13.92 -28.26 -6.20
CA VAL A 234 -15.06 -27.65 -6.90
C VAL A 234 -15.82 -28.77 -7.61
N SER A 235 -17.07 -28.95 -7.20
CA SER A 235 -17.94 -30.01 -7.70
C SER A 235 -18.81 -29.56 -8.88
N ILE A 236 -19.30 -30.52 -9.67
CA ILE A 236 -20.25 -30.23 -10.75
C ILE A 236 -21.64 -29.96 -10.18
N PRO A 237 -22.45 -29.08 -10.81
CA PRO A 237 -23.78 -28.75 -10.30
C PRO A 237 -24.77 -29.92 -10.42
N SER A 238 -25.59 -30.12 -9.38
CA SER A 238 -26.79 -30.98 -9.40
C SER A 238 -27.94 -30.23 -10.07
N TYR A 239 -28.74 -30.97 -10.84
CA TYR A 239 -29.88 -30.36 -11.50
C TYR A 239 -30.94 -29.84 -10.53
N ALA A 240 -31.38 -30.66 -9.59
CA ALA A 240 -32.46 -30.33 -8.67
C ALA A 240 -32.05 -29.24 -7.66
N ARG A 241 -30.78 -29.24 -7.22
CA ARG A 241 -30.29 -28.32 -6.19
C ARG A 241 -29.75 -27.01 -6.76
N ASP A 242 -29.04 -27.05 -7.88
CA ASP A 242 -28.18 -25.93 -8.31
C ASP A 242 -28.66 -25.27 -9.61
N ILE A 243 -29.42 -25.99 -10.43
CA ILE A 243 -29.90 -25.54 -11.75
C ILE A 243 -31.39 -25.18 -11.72
N GLN A 244 -32.25 -26.01 -11.11
CA GLN A 244 -33.69 -25.75 -11.01
C GLN A 244 -34.02 -24.39 -10.35
N PRO A 245 -33.35 -23.96 -9.25
CA PRO A 245 -33.66 -22.66 -8.64
C PRO A 245 -33.43 -21.46 -9.56
N ILE A 246 -32.50 -21.55 -10.52
CA ILE A 246 -32.29 -20.50 -11.54
C ILE A 246 -33.52 -20.38 -12.44
N TRP A 247 -34.11 -21.51 -12.83
CA TRP A 247 -35.37 -21.50 -13.60
C TRP A 247 -36.54 -20.99 -12.78
N ASP A 248 -36.64 -21.42 -11.53
CA ASP A 248 -37.71 -21.00 -10.62
C ASP A 248 -37.70 -19.48 -10.39
N ALA A 249 -36.50 -18.88 -10.27
CA ALA A 249 -36.34 -17.44 -10.13
C ALA A 249 -36.54 -16.67 -11.45
N GLN A 250 -35.94 -17.12 -12.55
CA GLN A 250 -35.77 -16.29 -13.76
C GLN A 250 -36.66 -16.67 -14.96
N CYS A 251 -37.27 -17.87 -14.98
CA CYS A 251 -37.83 -18.42 -16.23
C CYS A 251 -39.23 -19.03 -16.10
N THR A 252 -39.61 -19.62 -14.96
CA THR A 252 -40.93 -20.26 -14.74
C THR A 252 -42.09 -19.28 -14.93
N ARG A 253 -41.91 -17.98 -14.65
CA ARG A 253 -42.91 -16.93 -14.89
C ARG A 253 -43.46 -16.94 -16.32
N CYS A 254 -42.63 -17.29 -17.30
CA CYS A 254 -43.01 -17.39 -18.72
C CYS A 254 -43.07 -18.83 -19.24
N HIS A 255 -42.38 -19.78 -18.60
CA HIS A 255 -42.24 -21.17 -19.03
C HIS A 255 -42.68 -22.16 -17.94
N ASN A 256 -43.98 -22.28 -17.71
CA ASN A 256 -44.59 -23.17 -16.71
C ASN A 256 -45.67 -24.05 -17.34
N SER A 257 -46.30 -24.92 -16.55
CA SER A 257 -47.37 -25.83 -17.01
C SER A 257 -48.57 -25.13 -17.68
N SER A 258 -48.88 -23.88 -17.34
CA SER A 258 -49.97 -23.13 -17.98
C SER A 258 -49.57 -22.51 -19.33
N THR A 259 -48.28 -22.24 -19.54
CA THR A 259 -47.74 -21.66 -20.77
C THR A 259 -47.04 -22.66 -21.68
N ALA A 260 -46.86 -23.92 -21.24
CA ALA A 260 -46.15 -24.99 -21.95
C ALA A 260 -46.67 -25.26 -23.38
N SER A 261 -47.92 -24.92 -23.70
CA SER A 261 -48.47 -24.98 -25.06
C SER A 261 -47.77 -24.01 -26.04
N ARG A 262 -47.15 -22.93 -25.54
CA ARG A 262 -46.41 -21.93 -26.32
C ARG A 262 -44.97 -22.40 -26.54
N GLY A 263 -44.78 -23.23 -27.56
CA GLY A 263 -43.47 -23.75 -27.93
C GLY A 263 -43.01 -24.95 -27.10
N GLY A 264 -43.88 -25.61 -26.33
CA GLY A 264 -43.60 -26.92 -25.74
C GLY A 264 -42.54 -26.94 -24.64
N LEU A 265 -42.23 -25.80 -23.99
CA LEU A 265 -41.24 -25.70 -22.91
C LEU A 265 -41.94 -25.47 -21.57
N ASN A 266 -41.67 -26.35 -20.62
CA ASN A 266 -42.11 -26.24 -19.23
C ASN A 266 -40.87 -26.33 -18.35
N LEU A 267 -40.65 -25.34 -17.48
CA LEU A 267 -39.52 -25.28 -16.55
C LEU A 267 -39.94 -25.46 -15.09
N ASP A 268 -41.19 -25.84 -14.81
CA ASP A 268 -41.62 -26.24 -13.47
C ASP A 268 -40.77 -27.40 -12.96
N ALA A 269 -40.47 -27.38 -11.65
CA ALA A 269 -39.77 -28.46 -10.96
C ALA A 269 -40.40 -29.83 -11.26
N GLY A 270 -39.56 -30.82 -11.53
CA GLY A 270 -39.97 -32.18 -11.92
C GLY A 270 -40.42 -32.35 -13.39
N LYS A 271 -40.58 -31.26 -14.17
CA LYS A 271 -40.93 -31.29 -15.60
C LYS A 271 -39.86 -30.66 -16.49
N SER A 272 -39.08 -29.75 -15.92
CA SER A 272 -38.02 -28.96 -16.55
C SER A 272 -36.95 -29.79 -17.29
N TRP A 273 -36.35 -30.78 -16.63
CA TRP A 273 -35.27 -31.59 -17.22
C TRP A 273 -35.73 -32.29 -18.50
N ALA A 274 -36.84 -33.03 -18.42
CA ALA A 274 -37.44 -33.77 -19.53
C ALA A 274 -37.99 -32.86 -20.64
N SER A 275 -38.21 -31.58 -20.34
CA SER A 275 -38.59 -30.56 -21.33
C SER A 275 -37.38 -29.92 -22.03
N MET A 276 -36.14 -30.19 -21.62
CA MET A 276 -34.95 -29.55 -22.18
C MET A 276 -33.95 -30.55 -22.77
N VAL A 277 -33.56 -31.58 -22.03
CA VAL A 277 -32.42 -32.43 -22.39
C VAL A 277 -32.78 -33.32 -23.57
N ASN A 278 -31.99 -33.24 -24.64
CA ASN A 278 -32.20 -33.91 -25.93
C ASN A 278 -33.52 -33.56 -26.66
N ILE A 279 -34.29 -32.57 -26.18
CA ILE A 279 -35.51 -32.11 -26.83
C ILE A 279 -35.18 -31.11 -27.94
N LYS A 280 -35.62 -31.37 -29.17
CA LYS A 280 -35.45 -30.44 -30.31
C LYS A 280 -36.22 -29.14 -30.11
N SER A 281 -35.63 -28.04 -30.57
CA SER A 281 -36.30 -26.74 -30.57
C SER A 281 -37.32 -26.62 -31.69
N ASN A 282 -38.50 -26.17 -31.30
CA ASN A 282 -39.66 -25.84 -32.14
C ASN A 282 -39.91 -24.31 -32.19
N ASN A 283 -38.93 -23.50 -31.76
CA ASN A 283 -38.98 -22.04 -31.84
C ASN A 283 -38.76 -21.58 -33.29
N ALA A 284 -39.70 -20.84 -33.88
CA ALA A 284 -39.79 -20.63 -35.34
C ALA A 284 -38.59 -20.00 -36.09
N PRO A 285 -37.63 -19.27 -35.47
CA PRO A 285 -36.37 -18.90 -36.13
C PRO A 285 -35.26 -19.95 -35.97
N CYS A 286 -35.43 -20.93 -35.07
CA CYS A 286 -34.47 -21.98 -34.71
C CYS A 286 -34.84 -23.37 -35.27
N ILE A 287 -35.98 -23.53 -35.96
CA ILE A 287 -36.38 -24.85 -36.49
C ILE A 287 -35.39 -25.33 -37.55
N SER A 288 -34.93 -24.42 -38.42
CA SER A 288 -33.95 -24.70 -39.48
C SER A 288 -32.57 -25.10 -38.97
N THR A 289 -32.22 -24.78 -37.71
CA THR A 289 -30.91 -25.13 -37.13
C THR A 289 -30.91 -26.51 -36.46
N ASN A 290 -32.08 -27.17 -36.32
CA ASN A 290 -32.23 -28.50 -35.72
C ASN A 290 -31.54 -28.66 -34.34
N LEU A 291 -31.39 -27.56 -33.58
CA LEU A 291 -30.73 -27.58 -32.28
C LEU A 291 -31.59 -28.25 -31.21
N ALA A 292 -30.94 -28.97 -30.29
CA ALA A 292 -31.56 -29.36 -29.03
C ALA A 292 -31.61 -28.14 -28.08
N ARG A 293 -32.60 -28.12 -27.18
CA ARG A 293 -32.69 -27.11 -26.12
C ARG A 293 -31.49 -27.21 -25.18
N VAL A 294 -31.21 -28.43 -24.72
CA VAL A 294 -29.94 -28.83 -24.11
C VAL A 294 -29.39 -30.04 -24.87
N LEU A 295 -28.14 -29.94 -25.30
CA LEU A 295 -27.35 -31.02 -25.89
C LEU A 295 -26.24 -31.39 -24.89
N PRO A 296 -26.30 -32.57 -24.24
CA PRO A 296 -25.30 -33.01 -23.28
C PRO A 296 -23.87 -32.93 -23.84
N LYS A 297 -22.92 -32.57 -22.96
CA LYS A 297 -21.49 -32.34 -23.24
C LYS A 297 -21.19 -31.18 -24.20
N GLN A 298 -22.19 -30.50 -24.73
CA GLN A 298 -22.05 -29.43 -25.73
C GLN A 298 -22.82 -28.17 -25.27
N PRO A 299 -22.30 -27.43 -24.26
CA PRO A 299 -22.93 -26.20 -23.79
C PRO A 299 -23.05 -25.17 -24.91
N ASP A 300 -22.02 -24.97 -25.71
CA ASP A 300 -22.03 -23.96 -26.78
C ASP A 300 -23.04 -24.28 -27.89
N ASP A 301 -23.37 -25.56 -28.15
CA ASP A 301 -24.39 -25.97 -29.13
C ASP A 301 -25.79 -26.21 -28.54
N SER A 302 -25.95 -26.03 -27.23
CA SER A 302 -27.24 -26.02 -26.58
C SER A 302 -27.97 -24.69 -26.83
N LEU A 303 -29.19 -24.74 -27.38
CA LEU A 303 -29.98 -23.52 -27.64
C LEU A 303 -30.25 -22.74 -26.34
N LEU A 304 -30.32 -23.41 -25.18
CA LEU A 304 -30.43 -22.78 -23.87
C LEU A 304 -29.30 -21.75 -23.68
N VAL A 305 -28.03 -22.19 -23.70
CA VAL A 305 -26.86 -21.33 -23.52
C VAL A 305 -26.82 -20.22 -24.58
N LYS A 306 -27.05 -20.57 -25.86
CA LYS A 306 -27.11 -19.59 -26.96
C LYS A 306 -28.18 -18.50 -26.74
N LYS A 307 -29.21 -18.72 -25.89
CA LYS A 307 -30.22 -17.73 -25.52
C LYS A 307 -29.91 -16.93 -24.25
N LEU A 308 -28.99 -17.39 -23.39
CA LEU A 308 -28.60 -16.66 -22.18
C LEU A 308 -27.51 -15.62 -22.46
N ILE A 309 -26.66 -15.89 -23.46
CA ILE A 309 -25.61 -14.96 -23.93
C ILE A 309 -26.17 -13.87 -24.87
N ALA A 310 -25.40 -12.80 -25.05
CA ALA A 310 -25.72 -11.72 -25.98
C ALA A 310 -25.77 -12.23 -27.45
N ASN A 311 -26.61 -11.58 -28.27
CA ASN A 311 -26.78 -11.86 -29.70
C ASN A 311 -27.06 -13.34 -30.05
N PRO A 312 -28.16 -13.94 -29.55
CA PRO A 312 -28.57 -15.30 -29.93
C PRO A 312 -28.72 -15.44 -31.44
N LEU A 313 -28.15 -16.51 -32.01
CA LEU A 313 -28.26 -16.84 -33.44
C LEU A 313 -29.71 -17.00 -33.93
N CYS A 314 -30.66 -17.28 -33.03
CA CYS A 314 -32.08 -17.38 -33.36
C CYS A 314 -32.99 -17.09 -32.15
N GLY A 315 -34.00 -16.23 -32.36
CA GLY A 315 -34.91 -15.76 -31.30
C GLY A 315 -34.37 -14.57 -30.49
N THR A 316 -35.08 -14.19 -29.42
CA THR A 316 -34.61 -13.16 -28.48
C THR A 316 -33.74 -13.77 -27.37
N ARG A 317 -32.89 -12.93 -26.77
CA ARG A 317 -32.17 -13.27 -25.53
C ARG A 317 -33.16 -13.49 -24.39
N MET A 318 -32.75 -14.28 -23.40
CA MET A 318 -33.49 -14.60 -22.18
C MET A 318 -32.64 -14.27 -20.93
N PRO A 319 -33.28 -13.90 -19.81
CA PRO A 319 -34.73 -13.74 -19.63
C PRO A 319 -35.23 -12.43 -20.26
N GLN A 320 -36.46 -12.42 -20.81
CA GLN A 320 -36.97 -11.32 -21.65
C GLN A 320 -37.23 -10.00 -20.91
N ASP A 321 -37.35 -10.07 -19.59
CA ASP A 321 -37.58 -8.97 -18.65
C ASP A 321 -36.28 -8.38 -18.08
N ASN A 322 -35.20 -9.16 -17.99
CA ASN A 322 -33.84 -8.66 -17.74
C ASN A 322 -32.83 -9.28 -18.70
N LEU A 323 -32.65 -8.64 -19.87
CA LEU A 323 -31.70 -9.09 -20.90
C LEU A 323 -30.23 -9.03 -20.49
N ALA A 324 -29.87 -8.41 -19.34
CA ALA A 324 -28.51 -8.31 -18.82
C ALA A 324 -28.24 -9.31 -17.67
N TYR A 325 -29.25 -10.02 -17.17
CA TYR A 325 -29.16 -10.82 -15.94
C TYR A 325 -27.94 -11.74 -15.88
N PHE A 326 -27.67 -12.52 -16.94
CA PHE A 326 -26.54 -13.47 -16.97
C PHE A 326 -25.18 -12.81 -17.24
N ASP A 327 -25.12 -11.55 -17.67
CA ASP A 327 -23.88 -10.77 -17.70
C ASP A 327 -23.54 -10.24 -16.30
N GLU A 328 -24.56 -9.89 -15.51
CA GLU A 328 -24.46 -9.47 -14.11
C GLU A 328 -24.22 -10.65 -13.16
N HIS A 329 -24.71 -11.85 -13.52
CA HIS A 329 -24.62 -13.09 -12.74
C HIS A 329 -23.84 -14.19 -13.51
N PRO A 330 -22.57 -13.95 -13.90
CA PRO A 330 -21.81 -14.88 -14.76
C PRO A 330 -21.59 -16.25 -14.11
N GLY A 331 -21.57 -16.33 -12.77
CA GLY A 331 -21.49 -17.59 -12.03
C GLY A 331 -22.65 -18.54 -12.31
N GLU A 332 -23.88 -18.02 -12.46
CA GLU A 332 -25.03 -18.86 -12.81
C GLU A 332 -24.95 -19.39 -14.25
N LEU A 333 -24.38 -18.61 -15.17
CA LEU A 333 -24.10 -19.07 -16.53
C LEU A 333 -23.03 -20.17 -16.54
N THR A 334 -21.91 -19.99 -15.83
CA THR A 334 -20.88 -21.03 -15.65
C THR A 334 -21.48 -22.30 -15.04
N ARG A 335 -22.38 -22.17 -14.07
CA ARG A 335 -23.08 -23.30 -13.43
C ARG A 335 -23.94 -24.06 -14.43
N ILE A 336 -24.77 -23.37 -15.21
CA ILE A 336 -25.59 -23.99 -16.28
C ILE A 336 -24.71 -24.67 -17.33
N ARG A 337 -23.64 -24.01 -17.78
CA ARG A 337 -22.71 -24.55 -18.78
C ARG A 337 -21.97 -25.80 -18.26
N SER A 338 -21.53 -25.77 -17.01
CA SER A 338 -20.88 -26.91 -16.34
C SER A 338 -21.82 -28.10 -16.19
N TRP A 339 -23.07 -27.88 -15.79
CA TRP A 339 -24.08 -28.95 -15.74
C TRP A 339 -24.28 -29.61 -17.11
N ILE A 340 -24.38 -28.81 -18.19
CA ILE A 340 -24.50 -29.36 -19.56
C ILE A 340 -23.25 -30.11 -19.97
N LEU A 341 -22.06 -29.55 -19.69
CA LEU A 341 -20.76 -30.13 -20.01
C LEU A 341 -20.54 -31.47 -19.28
N ALA A 342 -21.02 -31.59 -18.05
CA ALA A 342 -21.05 -32.81 -17.23
C ALA A 342 -22.16 -33.81 -17.63
N ASP A 343 -22.58 -33.82 -18.91
CA ASP A 343 -23.61 -34.70 -19.49
C ASP A 343 -25.07 -34.42 -19.08
N ALA A 344 -25.35 -33.22 -18.53
CA ALA A 344 -26.69 -32.77 -18.15
C ALA A 344 -27.49 -33.76 -17.25
N PRO A 345 -26.91 -34.27 -16.14
CA PRO A 345 -27.54 -35.28 -15.29
C PRO A 345 -28.87 -34.78 -14.69
N ASN A 346 -29.76 -35.71 -14.33
CA ASN A 346 -31.00 -35.41 -13.61
C ASN A 346 -30.87 -35.89 -12.15
N ASN A 347 -30.19 -35.09 -11.33
CA ASN A 347 -29.73 -35.43 -9.98
C ASN A 347 -29.99 -34.32 -8.95
#